data_AF-A0A0R3M141-F1
#
_entry.id   AF-A0A0R3M141-F1
#
_cell.length_a   1.000
_cell.length_b   1.000
_cell.length_c   1.000
_cell.angle_alpha   90.00
_cell.angle_beta   90.00
_cell.angle_gamma   90.00
#
_symmetry.space_group_name_H-M   'P 1'
#
loop_
_entity.id
_entity.type
_entity.pdbx_description
1 polymer ?
#
loop_
_entity_poly.entity_id
_entity_poly.type
_entity_poly.pdbx_seq_one_letter_code
_entity_poly.pdbx_strand_id
1 'polypeptide(L)'
;MPIFKYFTYVGSALLVLLFVSNAYLTDDESNLRFDGSLYGSAIYAPRVEETSATAEVRFTRDVTPAVRVREVFAVFVPNERRRGGRYL
;
A
#
# COMPACT_ATOMS: atom_id res chain seq x y z
N MET A 1 -54.77 21.43 24.63
CA MET A 1 -54.25 21.31 26.01
C MET A 1 -52.83 21.89 26.08
N PRO A 2 -52.48 22.68 27.11
CA PRO A 2 -51.22 23.42 27.19
C PRO A 2 -49.98 22.51 27.20
N ILE A 3 -50.09 21.30 27.72
CA ILE A 3 -49.01 20.30 27.80
C ILE A 3 -48.48 19.89 26.41
N PHE A 4 -49.36 19.72 25.43
CA PHE A 4 -48.96 19.39 24.05
C PHE A 4 -48.15 20.52 23.40
N LYS A 5 -48.46 21.77 23.73
CA LYS A 5 -47.70 22.94 23.25
C LYS A 5 -46.25 22.89 23.75
N TYR A 6 -46.04 22.60 25.04
CA TYR A 6 -44.70 22.44 25.60
C TYR A 6 -43.93 21.30 24.94
N PHE A 7 -44.58 20.14 24.73
CA PHE A 7 -43.95 19.03 24.01
C PHE A 7 -43.54 19.40 22.59
N THR A 8 -44.36 20.18 21.87
CA THR A 8 -44.00 20.61 20.52
C THR A 8 -42.80 21.55 20.50
N TYR A 9 -42.70 22.51 21.44
CA TYR A 9 -41.58 23.44 21.51
C TYR A 9 -40.29 22.76 22.00
N VAL A 10 -40.38 21.95 23.05
CA VAL A 10 -39.22 21.23 23.59
C VAL A 10 -38.73 20.17 22.59
N GLY A 11 -39.65 19.44 21.97
CA GLY A 11 -39.32 18.44 20.95
C GLY A 11 -38.70 19.06 19.70
N SER A 12 -39.22 20.20 19.23
CA SER A 12 -38.63 20.89 18.07
C SER A 12 -37.25 21.46 18.39
N ALA A 13 -37.06 22.07 19.57
CA ALA A 13 -35.76 22.57 20.01
C ALA A 13 -34.72 21.44 20.12
N LEU A 14 -35.11 20.29 20.67
CA LEU A 14 -34.25 19.11 20.77
C LEU A 14 -33.86 18.57 19.38
N LEU A 15 -34.81 18.50 18.44
CA LEU A 15 -34.53 18.09 17.06
C LEU A 15 -33.54 19.03 16.36
N VAL A 16 -33.71 20.34 16.51
CA VAL A 16 -32.78 21.34 15.95
C VAL A 16 -31.39 21.19 16.55
N LEU A 17 -31.29 21.01 17.87
CA LEU A 17 -30.01 20.79 18.55
C LEU A 17 -29.29 19.53 18.03
N LEU A 18 -30.01 18.42 17.89
CA LEU A 18 -29.46 17.16 17.38
C LEU A 18 -29.00 17.31 15.94
N PHE A 19 -29.78 18.00 15.11
CA PHE A 19 -29.44 18.23 13.71
C PHE A 19 -28.16 19.07 13.55
N VAL A 20 -28.07 20.18 14.28
CA VAL A 20 -26.87 21.04 14.27
C VAL A 20 -25.64 20.29 14.80
N SER A 21 -25.81 19.54 15.89
CA SER A 21 -24.73 18.72 16.46
C SER A 21 -24.24 17.67 15.46
N ASN A 22 -25.16 16.97 14.78
CA ASN A 22 -24.80 15.98 13.78
C ASN A 22 -24.05 16.61 12.61
N ALA A 23 -24.54 17.74 12.08
CA ALA A 23 -23.86 18.46 11.00
C ALA A 23 -22.44 18.89 11.40
N TYR A 24 -22.28 19.45 12.59
CA TYR A 24 -20.99 19.93 13.07
C TYR A 24 -19.98 18.81 13.38
N LEU A 25 -20.44 17.68 13.96
CA LEU A 25 -19.57 16.54 14.23
C LEU A 25 -19.22 15.73 12.97
N THR A 26 -20.16 15.61 12.02
CA THR A 26 -19.95 14.78 10.82
C THR A 26 -18.99 15.43 9.82
N ASP A 27 -18.95 16.77 9.75
CA ASP A 27 -18.07 17.49 8.82
C ASP A 27 -16.58 17.24 9.10
N ASP A 28 -16.22 16.97 10.36
CA ASP A 28 -14.82 16.85 10.79
C ASP A 28 -14.29 15.40 10.77
N GLU A 29 -15.19 14.42 10.76
CA GLU A 29 -14.84 13.01 10.95
C GLU A 29 -14.32 12.32 9.68
N SER A 30 -14.56 12.91 8.51
CA SER A 30 -14.24 12.30 7.22
C SER A 30 -12.85 12.62 6.66
N ASN A 31 -12.13 13.63 7.17
CA ASN A 31 -10.94 14.13 6.48
C ASN A 31 -9.70 14.45 7.36
N LEU A 32 -9.79 14.46 8.70
CA LEU A 32 -8.64 14.88 9.53
C LEU A 32 -7.86 13.76 10.22
N ARG A 33 -8.45 12.56 10.37
CA ARG A 33 -7.80 11.47 11.12
C ARG A 33 -6.98 10.50 10.27
N PHE A 34 -7.25 10.42 8.98
CA PHE A 34 -6.65 9.41 8.13
C PHE A 34 -6.29 10.01 6.78
N ASP A 35 -5.00 10.25 6.56
CA ASP A 35 -4.49 10.60 5.25
C ASP A 35 -4.50 9.34 4.37
N GLY A 36 -5.52 9.22 3.53
CA GLY A 36 -5.68 8.09 2.61
C GLY A 36 -4.55 7.96 1.60
N SER A 37 -3.71 8.98 1.42
CA SER A 37 -2.52 8.89 0.57
C SER A 37 -1.46 7.95 1.14
N LEU A 38 -1.37 7.81 2.47
CA LEU A 38 -0.41 6.93 3.14
C LEU A 38 -0.72 5.44 2.99
N TYR A 39 -1.98 5.11 2.69
CA TYR A 39 -2.43 3.74 2.39
C TYR A 39 -2.67 3.51 0.89
N GLY A 40 -2.12 4.40 0.05
CA GLY A 40 -2.17 4.24 -1.40
C GLY A 40 -1.63 2.86 -1.79
N SER A 41 -2.41 2.12 -2.58
CA SER A 41 -2.05 0.77 -3.05
C SER A 41 -0.65 0.68 -3.68
N ALA A 42 -0.14 1.78 -4.23
CA ALA A 42 1.21 1.89 -4.76
C ALA A 42 2.32 1.61 -3.72
N ILE A 43 2.08 1.85 -2.43
CA ILE A 43 3.10 1.74 -1.37
C ILE A 43 3.28 0.29 -0.88
N TYR A 44 2.18 -0.45 -0.68
CA TYR A 44 2.23 -1.83 -0.16
C TYR A 44 2.00 -2.92 -1.22
N ALA A 45 1.36 -2.59 -2.34
CA ALA A 45 1.08 -3.50 -3.44
C ALA A 45 1.51 -2.85 -4.77
N PRO A 46 2.82 -2.75 -5.03
CA PRO A 46 3.35 -2.26 -6.31
C PRO A 46 2.69 -3.05 -7.45
N ARG A 47 2.09 -2.34 -8.41
CA ARG A 47 1.44 -3.00 -9.54
C ARG A 47 2.52 -3.73 -10.33
N VAL A 48 2.26 -5.00 -10.62
CA VAL A 48 3.20 -5.94 -11.26
C VAL A 48 3.76 -5.40 -12.58
N GLU A 49 3.03 -4.50 -13.26
CA GLU A 49 3.46 -3.83 -14.50
C GLU A 49 4.73 -2.98 -14.34
N GLU A 50 5.00 -2.39 -13.16
CA GLU A 50 6.25 -1.65 -12.90
C GLU A 50 7.40 -2.59 -12.48
N THR A 51 7.05 -3.74 -11.90
CA THR A 51 8.03 -4.73 -11.44
C THR A 51 8.54 -5.61 -12.58
N SER A 52 7.71 -5.90 -13.59
CA SER A 52 8.12 -6.67 -14.77
C SER A 52 9.20 -5.96 -15.60
N ALA A 53 9.08 -4.64 -15.78
CA ALA A 53 10.10 -3.87 -16.51
C ALA A 53 11.48 -3.91 -15.84
N THR A 54 11.54 -3.99 -14.50
CA THR A 54 12.80 -4.05 -13.75
C THR A 54 13.29 -5.50 -13.56
N ALA A 55 12.38 -6.46 -13.46
CA ALA A 55 12.70 -7.87 -13.30
C ALA A 55 13.18 -8.51 -14.61
N GLU A 56 12.55 -8.22 -15.75
CA GLU A 56 12.94 -8.79 -17.04
C GLU A 56 14.35 -8.37 -17.47
N VAL A 57 14.77 -7.14 -17.13
CA VAL A 57 16.16 -6.66 -17.38
C VAL A 57 17.20 -7.52 -16.65
N ARG A 58 16.86 -8.15 -15.51
CA ARG A 58 17.79 -8.97 -14.71
C ARG A 58 17.83 -10.44 -15.13
N PHE A 59 16.87 -10.89 -15.94
CA PHE A 59 16.82 -12.26 -16.45
C PHE A 59 16.97 -12.26 -17.97
N THR A 60 18.11 -11.73 -18.46
CA THR A 60 18.58 -12.00 -19.83
C THR A 60 18.50 -13.50 -20.08
N ARG A 61 17.66 -13.92 -21.04
CA ARG A 61 17.40 -15.33 -21.39
C ARG A 61 18.64 -16.08 -21.85
N ASP A 62 19.71 -15.35 -22.13
CA ASP A 62 20.97 -15.86 -22.67
C ASP A 62 21.88 -16.47 -21.58
N VAL A 63 21.57 -16.26 -20.30
CA VAL A 63 22.39 -16.75 -19.18
C VAL A 63 21.64 -17.78 -18.36
N THR A 64 22.13 -19.01 -18.40
CA THR A 64 21.57 -20.11 -17.61
C THR A 64 21.68 -19.83 -16.11
N PRO A 65 20.70 -20.25 -15.28
CA PRO A 65 20.72 -20.03 -13.83
C PRO A 65 22.02 -20.49 -13.16
N ALA A 66 22.62 -21.58 -13.66
CA ALA A 66 23.87 -22.13 -13.15
C ALA A 66 25.07 -21.17 -13.31
N VAL A 67 25.13 -20.41 -14.41
CA VAL A 67 26.22 -19.45 -14.65
C VAL A 67 26.15 -18.29 -13.66
N ARG A 68 24.94 -17.79 -13.36
CA ARG A 68 24.73 -16.71 -12.38
C ARG A 68 25.07 -17.12 -10.96
N VAL A 69 24.63 -18.31 -10.54
CA VAL A 69 25.01 -18.86 -9.22
C VAL A 69 26.52 -18.95 -9.13
N ARG A 70 27.19 -19.47 -10.17
CA ARG A 70 28.66 -19.55 -10.20
C ARG A 70 29.32 -18.17 -10.08
N GLU A 71 28.82 -17.14 -10.75
CA GLU A 71 29.38 -15.77 -10.66
C GLU A 71 29.25 -15.16 -9.26
N VAL A 72 28.10 -15.35 -8.60
CA VAL A 72 27.88 -14.87 -7.22
C VAL A 72 28.84 -15.55 -6.24
N PHE A 73 29.01 -16.87 -6.38
CA PHE A 73 29.88 -17.64 -5.49
C PHE A 73 31.37 -17.59 -5.85
N ALA A 74 31.73 -17.15 -7.07
CA ALA A 74 33.11 -17.01 -7.50
C ALA A 74 33.92 -16.00 -6.66
N VAL A 75 33.25 -15.04 -6.01
CA VAL A 75 33.88 -14.09 -5.07
C VAL A 75 34.42 -14.82 -3.83
N PHE A 76 33.82 -15.94 -3.46
CA PHE A 76 34.16 -16.72 -2.26
C PHE A 76 35.06 -17.93 -2.56
N VAL A 77 35.30 -18.26 -3.84
CA VAL A 77 36.10 -19.42 -4.25
C VAL A 77 37.32 -18.94 -5.04
N PRO A 78 38.52 -18.83 -4.43
CA PRO A 78 39.70 -18.23 -5.06
C PRO A 78 40.30 -18.94 -6.28
N ASN A 79 39.63 -19.93 -6.91
CA ASN A 79 40.29 -20.78 -7.93
C ASN A 79 39.40 -21.38 -9.04
N GLU A 80 38.13 -21.00 -9.18
CA GLU A 80 37.25 -21.60 -10.21
C GLU A 80 37.50 -21.12 -11.65
N ARG A 81 38.10 -19.93 -11.83
CA ARG A 81 38.39 -19.37 -13.16
C ARG A 81 39.30 -20.25 -14.05
N ARG A 82 40.03 -21.21 -13.48
CA ARG A 82 41.01 -22.05 -14.21
C ARG A 82 40.58 -23.50 -14.47
N ARG A 83 39.41 -23.94 -14.00
CA ARG A 83 39.03 -25.38 -14.05
C ARG A 83 38.25 -25.82 -15.30
N GLY A 84 37.81 -24.90 -16.16
CA GLY A 84 36.98 -25.20 -17.32
C GLY A 84 37.68 -25.80 -18.56
N GLY A 85 39.00 -26.05 -18.50
CA GLY A 85 39.80 -26.47 -19.67
C GLY A 85 40.44 -27.85 -19.55
N ARG A 86 39.76 -28.85 -18.97
CA ARG A 86 40.29 -30.22 -18.88
C ARG A 86 39.22 -31.29 -19.10
N TYR A 87 38.58 -31.27 -20.26
CA TYR A 87 38.07 -32.47 -20.93
C TYR A 87 38.02 -32.15 -22.44
N LEU A 88 39.11 -32.47 -23.13
CA LEU A 88 39.21 -32.64 -24.58
C LEU A 88 39.95 -33.96 -24.80
#